data_AF-A0A662C8F9-F1
#
_entry.id   AF-A0A662C8F9-F1
#
_cell.length_a   1.000
_cell.length_b   1.000
_cell.length_c   1.000
_cell.angle_alpha   90.00
_cell.angle_beta   90.00
_cell.angle_gamma   90.00
#
_symmetry.space_group_name_H-M   'P 1'
#
loop_
_entity.id
_entity.type
_entity.pdbx_description
1 polymer ?
#
loop_
_entity_poly.entity_id
_entity_poly.type
_entity_poly.pdbx_seq_one_letter_code
_entity_poly.pdbx_strand_id
1 'polypeptide(L)'
;MNNIPVLCVTGESLAVTYEAALVKLYKEGTRFKTQYDKPGDPLSLDCTLNATVMNPELDPMIHQAFPGGIDELKEYVMELKGFKDHW
;
A
#
# COMPACT_ATOMS: atom_id res chain seq x y z
N MET A 1 20.02 3.35 -21.22
CA MET A 1 18.97 2.90 -20.29
C MET A 1 19.65 2.11 -19.19
N ASN A 2 19.46 2.49 -17.93
CA ASN A 2 19.84 1.62 -16.81
C ASN A 2 18.96 0.37 -16.86
N ASN A 3 19.51 -0.79 -16.54
CA ASN A 3 18.73 -2.02 -16.48
C ASN A 3 17.69 -1.90 -15.36
N ILE A 4 16.41 -2.17 -15.67
CA ILE A 4 15.34 -2.15 -14.68
C ILE A 4 15.34 -3.52 -13.98
N PRO A 5 15.60 -3.60 -12.67
CA PRO A 5 15.67 -4.88 -11.98
C PRO A 5 14.28 -5.51 -11.90
N VAL A 6 14.22 -6.84 -11.99
CA VAL A 6 13.01 -7.61 -11.69
C VAL A 6 13.08 -8.04 -10.24
N LEU A 7 12.17 -7.53 -9.41
CA LEU A 7 12.08 -7.84 -7.99
C LEU A 7 10.89 -8.77 -7.75
N CYS A 8 11.07 -9.75 -6.87
CA CYS A 8 10.01 -10.66 -6.44
C CYS A 8 9.75 -10.51 -4.94
N VAL A 9 8.47 -10.48 -4.55
CA VAL A 9 8.03 -10.52 -3.15
C VAL A 9 6.86 -11.48 -2.98
N THR A 10 6.76 -12.08 -1.80
CA THR A 10 5.62 -12.89 -1.39
C THR A 10 5.22 -12.46 0.01
N GLY A 11 3.93 -12.29 0.25
CA GLY A 11 3.41 -11.89 1.55
C GLY A 11 2.02 -12.46 1.81
N GLU A 12 1.62 -12.37 3.08
CA GLU A 12 0.38 -12.97 3.57
C GLU A 12 -0.86 -12.24 3.05
N SER A 13 -0.92 -10.93 3.28
CA SER A 13 -2.04 -10.07 2.86
C SER A 13 -1.59 -9.04 1.82
N LEU A 14 -2.55 -8.30 1.26
CA LEU A 14 -2.26 -7.27 0.26
C LEU A 14 -1.38 -6.17 0.87
N ALA A 15 -1.73 -5.69 2.06
CA ALA A 15 -0.99 -4.63 2.76
C ALA A 15 0.45 -5.06 3.06
N VAL A 16 0.64 -6.26 3.63
CA VAL A 16 1.97 -6.80 3.98
C VAL A 16 2.84 -6.97 2.75
N THR A 17 2.27 -7.50 1.66
CA THR A 17 3.02 -7.73 0.41
C THR A 17 3.43 -6.40 -0.23
N TYR A 18 2.56 -5.39 -0.19
CA TYR A 18 2.85 -4.06 -0.74
C TYR A 18 3.94 -3.34 0.06
N GLU A 19 3.91 -3.40 1.40
CA GLU A 19 4.98 -2.86 2.23
C GLU A 19 6.33 -3.52 1.91
N ALA A 20 6.35 -4.86 1.80
CA ALA A 20 7.55 -5.60 1.43
C ALA A 20 8.06 -5.17 0.04
N ALA A 21 7.17 -4.92 -0.93
CA ALA A 21 7.53 -4.42 -2.25
C ALA A 21 8.21 -3.04 -2.17
N LEU A 22 7.66 -2.10 -1.40
CA LEU A 22 8.24 -0.76 -1.25
C LEU A 22 9.62 -0.79 -0.59
N VAL A 23 9.77 -1.59 0.47
CA VAL A 23 11.07 -1.78 1.15
C VAL A 23 12.08 -2.38 0.19
N LYS A 24 11.69 -3.37 -0.61
CA LYS A 24 12.58 -4.01 -1.60
C LYS A 24 12.95 -3.06 -2.73
N LEU A 25 11.99 -2.30 -3.28
CA LEU A 25 12.23 -1.25 -4.28
C LEU A 25 13.22 -0.20 -3.75
N TYR A 26 13.07 0.24 -2.49
CA TYR A 26 13.97 1.23 -1.90
C TYR A 26 15.41 0.74 -1.78
N LYS A 27 15.59 -0.55 -1.44
CA LYS A 27 16.91 -1.16 -1.23
C LYS A 27 17.58 -1.62 -2.53
N GLU A 28 16.81 -2.17 -3.47
CA GLU A 28 17.31 -2.93 -4.62
C GLU A 28 16.87 -2.34 -5.98
N GLY A 29 16.03 -1.30 -5.97
CA GLY A 29 15.56 -0.62 -7.17
C GLY A 29 16.63 0.20 -7.88
N THR A 30 16.37 0.50 -9.15
CA THR A 30 17.22 1.39 -9.94
C THR A 30 16.85 2.84 -9.65
N ARG A 31 17.86 3.66 -9.31
CA ARG A 31 17.70 5.11 -9.22
C ARG A 31 17.85 5.74 -10.58
N PHE A 32 16.92 6.61 -10.94
CA PHE A 32 16.94 7.30 -12.22
C PHE A 32 16.22 8.64 -12.15
N LYS A 33 16.53 9.51 -13.11
CA LYS A 33 15.89 10.81 -13.23
C LYS A 33 14.66 10.69 -14.11
N THR A 34 13.53 11.24 -13.66
CA THR A 34 12.29 11.31 -14.45
C THR A 34 12.10 12.72 -15.01
N GLN A 35 11.18 12.84 -15.97
CA GLN A 35 10.73 14.16 -16.45
C GLN A 35 9.89 14.93 -15.41
N TYR A 36 9.52 14.31 -14.30
CA TYR A 36 8.70 14.89 -13.24
C TYR A 36 9.52 15.43 -12.06
N ASP A 37 10.81 15.07 -11.97
CA ASP A 37 11.68 15.47 -10.85
C ASP A 37 11.94 16.98 -10.88
N LYS A 38 11.75 17.66 -9.74
CA LYS A 38 12.05 19.08 -9.57
C LYS A 38 13.52 19.29 -9.14
N PRO A 39 14.06 20.52 -9.30
CA PRO A 39 15.39 20.83 -8.79
C PRO A 39 15.50 20.54 -7.29
N GLY A 40 16.43 19.66 -6.91
CA GLY A 40 16.66 19.26 -5.52
C GLY A 40 15.96 17.96 -5.10
N ASP A 41 15.05 17.41 -5.90
CA ASP A 41 14.39 16.15 -5.59
C ASP A 41 15.40 14.99 -5.61
N PRO A 42 15.27 14.00 -4.71
CA PRO A 42 16.01 12.76 -4.84
C PRO A 42 15.61 12.02 -6.12
N LEU A 43 16.51 11.21 -6.66
CA LEU A 43 16.20 10.37 -7.81
C LEU A 43 15.04 9.43 -7.50
N SER A 44 14.12 9.33 -8.46
CA SER A 44 13.06 8.32 -8.46
C SER A 44 13.65 6.90 -8.46
N LEU A 45 12.84 5.95 -8.03
CA LEU A 45 13.17 4.53 -7.96
C LEU A 45 12.26 3.73 -8.90
N ASP A 46 12.83 2.75 -9.59
CA ASP A 46 12.09 1.88 -10.51
C ASP A 46 12.51 0.41 -10.40
N CYS A 47 11.55 -0.47 -10.64
CA CYS A 47 11.72 -1.90 -10.81
C CYS A 47 10.52 -2.49 -11.57
N THR A 48 10.74 -3.62 -12.22
CA THR A 48 9.63 -4.54 -12.57
C THR A 48 9.35 -5.40 -11.34
N LEU A 49 8.10 -5.44 -10.88
CA LEU A 49 7.72 -6.17 -9.66
C LEU A 49 6.84 -7.38 -9.98
N ASN A 50 7.23 -8.55 -9.47
CA ASN A 50 6.36 -9.72 -9.32
C ASN A 50 5.98 -9.85 -7.84
N ALA A 51 4.70 -9.69 -7.52
CA ALA A 51 4.19 -9.82 -6.15
C ALA A 51 3.20 -10.99 -6.07
N THR A 52 3.40 -11.86 -5.08
CA THR A 52 2.47 -12.94 -4.75
C THR A 52 1.83 -12.66 -3.39
N VAL A 53 0.51 -12.49 -3.38
CA VAL A 53 -0.28 -12.35 -2.15
C VAL A 53 -0.94 -13.69 -1.87
N MET A 54 -0.63 -14.30 -0.73
CA MET A 54 -1.13 -15.64 -0.40
C MET A 54 -2.62 -15.64 -0.07
N ASN A 55 -3.08 -14.64 0.69
CA ASN A 55 -4.46 -14.48 1.14
C ASN A 55 -4.97 -13.06 0.80
N PRO A 56 -5.37 -12.81 -0.46
CA PRO A 56 -5.73 -11.47 -0.93
C PRO A 56 -7.01 -10.89 -0.27
N GLU A 57 -7.85 -11.75 0.30
CA GLU A 57 -9.11 -11.36 0.96
C GLU A 57 -8.98 -11.22 2.49
N LEU A 58 -7.77 -11.36 3.03
CA LEU A 58 -7.53 -11.25 4.47
C LEU A 58 -7.77 -9.82 4.99
N ASP A 59 -7.43 -8.82 4.18
CA ASP A 59 -7.61 -7.41 4.51
C ASP A 59 -9.02 -6.92 4.08
N PRO A 60 -9.73 -6.11 4.90
CA PRO A 60 -11.00 -5.54 4.50
C PRO A 60 -10.83 -4.55 3.34
N MET A 61 -11.56 -4.76 2.25
CA MET A 61 -11.59 -3.84 1.12
C MET A 61 -12.67 -2.77 1.36
N ILE A 62 -12.24 -1.60 1.83
CA ILE A 62 -13.14 -0.45 2.03
C ILE A 62 -12.99 0.51 0.86
N HIS A 63 -14.05 0.69 0.09
CA HIS A 63 -14.07 1.68 -0.98
C HIS A 63 -13.91 3.08 -0.38
N GLN A 64 -12.91 3.88 -0.81
CA GLN A 64 -12.60 5.16 -0.14
C GLN A 64 -13.78 6.15 -0.12
N ALA A 65 -14.69 6.10 -1.09
CA ALA A 65 -15.92 6.91 -1.13
C ALA A 65 -17.14 6.19 -0.53
N PHE A 66 -16.95 5.28 0.44
CA PHE A 66 -18.06 4.62 1.10
C PHE A 66 -18.93 5.62 1.87
N PRO A 67 -20.27 5.47 1.87
CA PRO A 67 -21.16 6.35 2.61
C PRO A 67 -20.75 6.46 4.08
N GLY A 68 -20.72 7.69 4.61
CA GLY A 68 -20.36 7.99 6.00
C GLY A 68 -18.87 8.12 6.31
N GLY A 69 -18.00 7.58 5.45
CA GLY A 69 -16.55 7.71 5.62
C GLY A 69 -16.00 7.08 6.91
N ILE A 70 -14.71 7.31 7.16
CA ILE A 70 -13.98 6.67 8.26
C ILE A 70 -14.52 7.07 9.64
N ASP A 71 -15.01 8.30 9.77
CA ASP A 71 -15.56 8.80 11.03
C ASP A 71 -16.83 8.03 11.43
N GLU A 72 -17.79 7.83 10.51
CA GLU A 72 -18.99 7.04 10.81
C GLU A 72 -18.69 5.54 10.94
N LEU A 73 -17.70 5.01 10.20
CA LEU A 73 -17.24 3.62 10.42
C LEU A 73 -16.77 3.40 11.85
N LYS A 74 -16.07 4.38 12.42
CA LYS A 74 -15.59 4.30 13.81
C LYS A 74 -16.74 4.25 14.79
N GLU A 75 -17.79 5.06 14.58
CA GLU A 75 -19.01 5.00 15.39
C GLU A 75 -19.67 3.63 15.29
N TYR A 76 -19.84 3.10 14.07
CA TYR A 76 -20.41 1.78 13.83
C TYR A 76 -19.62 0.66 14.54
N VAL A 77 -18.29 0.72 14.54
CA VAL A 77 -17.44 -0.23 15.27
C VAL A 77 -17.64 -0.11 16.79
N MET A 78 -17.88 1.09 17.33
CA MET A 78 -18.17 1.28 18.75
C MET A 78 -19.55 0.74 19.12
N GLU A 79 -20.55 0.89 18.24
CA GLU A 79 -21.89 0.34 18.41
C GLU A 79 -21.86 -1.19 18.41
N LEU A 80 -21.19 -1.81 17.44
CA LEU A 80 -21.03 -3.28 17.39
C LEU A 80 -20.31 -3.86 18.61
N LYS A 81 -19.41 -3.09 19.24
CA LYS A 81 -18.72 -3.47 20.47
C LYS A 81 -19.52 -3.18 21.74
N GLY A 82 -20.71 -2.59 21.62
CA GLY A 82 -21.55 -2.20 22.75
C GLY A 82 -21.01 -1.01 23.57
N PHE A 83 -20.02 -0.28 23.07
CA PHE A 83 -19.49 0.91 23.74
C PHE A 83 -20.38 2.14 23.53
N LYS A 84 -21.15 2.15 22.45
CA LYS A 84 -22.14 3.17 22.12
C LYS A 84 -23.48 2.47 21.89
N ASP A 85 -24.34 2.44 22.90
CA ASP A 85 -25.68 1.82 22.86
C ASP A 85 -26.76 2.82 23.33
N HIS A 86 -26.62 4.07 22.89
CA HIS A 86 -27.53 5.16 23.19
C HIS A 86 -27.65 6.10 21.97
N TRP A 87 -28.79 6.79 21.88
CA TRP A 87 -29.12 7.75 20.82
C TRP A 87 -28.59 9.15 21.14
#